data_AF-A0A380U5Y8-F1
#
_entry.id   AF-A0A380U5Y8-F1
#
_cell.length_a   1.000
_cell.length_b   1.000
_cell.length_c   1.000
_cell.angle_alpha   90.00
_cell.angle_beta   90.00
_cell.angle_gamma   90.00
#
_symmetry.space_group_name_H-M   'P 1'
#
loop_
_entity.id
_entity.type
_entity.pdbx_description
1 polymer ?
#
loop_
_entity_poly.entity_id
_entity_poly.type
_entity_poly.pdbx_seq_one_letter_code
_entity_poly.pdbx_strand_id
1 'polypeptide(L)'
;MRSILLFLSLLFLSNCFYSKGCLHMPQSVHCFEKKVEYPVIAHYQKKSNIGSTNIEQRWRDAVSCGAKYGDNTLRSAMTKGEKEPIDDILADKFENCMSDRGYIWIQDCGYQNPKWDKGVCNL
;
A
#
# COMPACT_ATOMS: atom_id res chain seq x y z
N MET A 1 -3.96 -44.66 -36.16
CA MET A 1 -3.75 -43.22 -36.46
C MET A 1 -4.75 -42.31 -35.73
N ARG A 2 -6.04 -42.67 -35.64
CA ARG A 2 -7.09 -41.87 -34.95
C ARG A 2 -6.79 -41.59 -33.46
N SER A 3 -6.21 -42.54 -32.73
CA SER A 3 -5.87 -42.37 -31.30
C SER A 3 -4.66 -41.45 -31.04
N ILE A 4 -3.74 -41.33 -32.01
CA ILE A 4 -2.55 -40.47 -31.89
C ILE A 4 -2.94 -38.99 -32.10
N LEU A 5 -3.86 -38.72 -33.04
CA LEU A 5 -4.44 -37.39 -33.25
C LEU A 5 -5.22 -36.88 -32.02
N LEU A 6 -5.93 -37.77 -31.31
CA LEU A 6 -6.59 -37.45 -30.04
C LEU A 6 -5.58 -37.08 -28.94
N PHE A 7 -4.47 -37.83 -28.82
CA PHE A 7 -3.42 -37.55 -27.84
C PHE A 7 -2.69 -36.22 -28.11
N LEU A 8 -2.40 -35.89 -29.38
CA LEU A 8 -1.82 -34.59 -29.74
C LEU A 8 -2.77 -33.42 -29.48
N SER A 9 -4.09 -33.61 -29.66
CA SER A 9 -5.07 -32.55 -29.39
C SER A 9 -5.18 -32.18 -27.89
N LEU A 10 -4.92 -33.13 -26.99
CA LEU A 10 -4.96 -32.91 -25.54
C LEU A 10 -3.79 -32.05 -25.02
N LEU A 11 -2.63 -32.08 -25.69
CA LEU A 11 -1.44 -31.30 -25.31
C LEU A 11 -1.57 -29.80 -25.62
N PHE A 12 -2.43 -29.41 -26.56
CA PHE A 12 -2.68 -28.00 -26.89
C PHE A 12 -3.73 -27.34 -26.00
N LEU A 13 -4.47 -28.11 -25.19
CA LEU A 13 -5.56 -27.62 -24.34
C LEU A 13 -5.11 -27.24 -22.91
N SER A 14 -3.83 -27.42 -22.56
CA SER A 14 -3.35 -27.27 -21.18
C SER A 14 -2.37 -26.12 -20.94
N ASN A 15 -2.11 -25.26 -21.93
CA ASN A 15 -1.15 -24.16 -21.75
C ASN A 15 -1.79 -22.99 -21.03
N CYS A 16 -1.83 -23.07 -19.70
CA CYS A 16 -2.04 -21.91 -18.84
C CYS A 16 -0.70 -21.23 -18.60
N PHE A 17 -0.62 -19.91 -18.73
CA PHE A 17 0.58 -19.17 -18.35
C PHE A 17 0.23 -17.92 -17.57
N TYR A 18 1.11 -17.56 -16.64
CA TYR A 18 0.96 -16.36 -15.83
C TYR A 18 1.79 -15.22 -16.42
N SER A 19 1.16 -14.08 -16.65
CA SER A 19 1.84 -12.88 -17.14
C SER A 19 1.19 -11.63 -16.56
N LYS A 20 2.01 -10.72 -16.00
CA LYS A 20 1.58 -9.39 -15.54
C LYS A 20 0.35 -9.38 -14.62
N GLY A 21 0.21 -10.33 -13.71
CA GLY A 21 -0.94 -10.39 -12.80
C GLY A 21 -2.12 -11.23 -13.31
N CYS A 22 -2.04 -11.74 -14.55
CA CYS A 22 -3.12 -12.48 -15.18
C CYS A 22 -2.74 -13.93 -15.44
N LEU A 23 -3.67 -14.83 -15.10
CA LEU A 23 -3.66 -16.22 -15.53
C LEU A 23 -4.37 -16.32 -16.88
N HIS A 24 -3.61 -16.64 -17.91
CA HIS A 24 -4.14 -16.88 -19.25
C HIS A 24 -4.45 -18.36 -19.40
N MET A 25 -5.73 -18.70 -19.57
CA MET A 25 -6.21 -20.04 -19.90
C MET A 25 -6.65 -20.07 -21.37
N PRO A 26 -6.73 -21.23 -22.03
CA PRO A 26 -7.11 -21.32 -23.44
C PRO A 26 -8.47 -20.69 -23.79
N GLN A 27 -9.39 -20.59 -22.82
CA GLN A 27 -10.74 -20.07 -23.01
C GLN A 27 -11.12 -18.90 -22.09
N SER A 28 -10.24 -18.46 -21.21
CA SER A 28 -10.50 -17.33 -20.31
C SER A 28 -9.21 -16.67 -19.83
N VAL A 29 -9.31 -15.41 -19.41
CA VAL A 29 -8.22 -14.70 -18.74
C VAL A 29 -8.72 -14.23 -17.39
N HIS A 30 -8.02 -14.62 -16.33
CA HIS A 30 -8.31 -14.17 -14.97
C HIS A 30 -7.18 -13.28 -14.47
N CYS A 31 -7.46 -11.99 -14.31
CA CYS A 31 -6.49 -11.04 -13.78
C CYS A 31 -6.70 -10.83 -12.28
N PHE A 32 -5.63 -10.97 -11.53
CA PHE A 32 -5.56 -10.61 -10.12
C PHE A 32 -5.05 -9.17 -10.05
N GLU A 33 -5.95 -8.25 -9.72
CA GLU A 33 -5.56 -6.86 -9.51
C GLU A 33 -4.69 -6.77 -8.25
N LYS A 34 -3.52 -6.15 -8.38
CA LYS A 34 -2.61 -5.94 -7.25
C LYS A 34 -3.23 -4.89 -6.32
N LYS A 35 -3.47 -5.28 -5.08
CA LYS A 35 -3.84 -4.37 -4.00
C LYS A 35 -2.57 -3.72 -3.46
N VAL A 36 -2.49 -2.40 -3.57
CA VAL A 36 -1.35 -1.61 -3.05
C VAL A 36 -1.86 -0.80 -1.87
N GLU A 37 -1.27 -1.05 -0.70
CA GLU A 37 -1.61 -0.34 0.53
C GLU A 37 -1.09 1.09 0.50
N TYR A 38 -1.76 1.97 1.24
CA TYR A 38 -1.24 3.30 1.50
C TYR A 38 -0.02 3.21 2.42
N PRO A 39 1.02 4.05 2.22
CA PRO A 39 2.12 4.11 3.17
C PRO A 39 1.66 4.70 4.49
N VAL A 40 2.36 4.37 5.58
CA VAL A 40 2.03 4.76 6.98
C VAL A 40 1.76 6.27 7.09
N ILE A 41 2.56 7.09 6.42
CA ILE A 41 2.37 8.56 6.43
C ILE A 41 1.02 9.01 5.85
N ALA A 42 0.43 8.28 4.91
CA ALA A 42 -0.83 8.66 4.28
C ALA A 42 -2.04 8.48 5.20
N HIS A 43 -1.91 7.64 6.23
CA HIS A 43 -2.92 7.48 7.29
C HIS A 43 -3.05 8.73 8.17
N TYR A 44 -2.02 9.58 8.24
CA TYR A 44 -2.11 10.88 8.92
C TYR A 44 -2.85 11.89 8.05
N GLN A 45 -4.03 12.28 8.49
CA GLN A 45 -4.92 13.21 7.80
C GLN A 45 -5.24 14.42 8.67
N LYS A 46 -5.29 15.62 8.09
CA LYS A 46 -5.81 16.79 8.80
C LYS A 46 -7.30 16.58 9.05
N LYS A 47 -7.74 16.81 10.28
CA LYS A 47 -9.15 16.66 10.67
C LYS A 47 -10.11 17.47 9.79
N SER A 48 -9.68 18.63 9.29
CA SER A 48 -10.50 19.48 8.42
C SER A 48 -10.61 18.98 6.98
N ASN A 49 -9.62 18.21 6.49
CA ASN A 49 -9.44 17.88 5.07
C ASN A 49 -9.09 16.39 4.89
N ILE A 50 -9.87 15.49 5.51
CA ILE A 50 -9.70 14.04 5.34
C ILE A 50 -9.80 13.68 3.85
N GLY A 51 -8.90 12.81 3.36
CA GLY A 51 -8.83 12.41 1.96
C GLY A 51 -8.24 13.46 1.01
N SER A 52 -7.90 14.66 1.52
CA SER A 52 -7.38 15.77 0.71
C SER A 52 -6.32 16.58 1.47
N THR A 53 -5.65 15.93 2.43
CA THR A 53 -4.58 16.55 3.21
C THR A 53 -3.43 16.97 2.29
N ASN A 54 -2.93 18.18 2.44
CA ASN A 54 -1.80 18.65 1.64
C ASN A 54 -0.56 17.80 1.93
N ILE A 55 -0.10 17.07 0.92
CA ILE A 55 0.95 16.05 1.03
C ILE A 55 2.29 16.67 1.41
N GLU A 56 2.64 17.79 0.76
CA GLU A 56 3.88 18.52 1.01
C GLU A 56 3.93 19.05 2.44
N GLN A 57 2.82 19.61 2.93
CA GLN A 57 2.73 20.09 4.31
C GLN A 57 2.78 18.93 5.31
N ARG A 58 2.12 17.81 5.00
CA ARG A 58 2.16 16.59 5.83
C ARG A 58 3.58 16.07 6.00
N TRP A 59 4.35 16.04 4.92
CA TRP A 59 5.76 15.64 5.00
C TRP A 59 6.61 16.65 5.76
N ARG A 60 6.43 17.96 5.56
CA ARG A 60 7.13 18.99 6.34
C ARG A 60 6.85 18.83 7.84
N ASP A 61 5.59 18.61 8.19
CA ASP A 61 5.17 18.39 9.57
C ASP A 61 5.78 17.09 10.14
N ALA A 62 5.73 15.98 9.40
CA ALA A 62 6.35 14.72 9.82
C ALA A 62 7.86 14.84 10.01
N VAL A 63 8.56 15.54 9.11
CA VAL A 63 10.01 15.79 9.24
C VAL A 63 10.31 16.64 10.47
N SER A 64 9.49 17.65 10.74
CA SER A 64 9.64 18.44 11.97
C SER A 64 9.34 17.65 13.24
N CYS A 65 8.58 16.55 13.14
CA CYS A 65 8.35 15.59 14.22
C CYS A 65 9.42 14.49 14.31
N GLY A 66 10.49 14.56 13.49
CA GLY A 66 11.64 13.65 13.56
C GLY A 66 11.67 12.56 12.49
N ALA A 67 10.71 12.52 11.56
CA ALA A 67 10.77 11.59 10.45
C ALA A 67 11.78 12.03 9.38
N LYS A 68 12.24 11.08 8.57
CA LYS A 68 13.00 11.34 7.36
C LYS A 68 12.05 11.49 6.18
N TYR A 69 12.24 12.52 5.34
CA TYR A 69 11.42 12.71 4.13
C TYR A 69 11.53 11.48 3.21
N GLY A 70 10.38 10.98 2.76
CA GLY A 70 10.29 9.79 1.90
C GLY A 70 10.34 8.45 2.64
N ASP A 71 10.50 8.44 3.97
CA ASP A 71 10.33 7.22 4.76
C ASP A 71 8.84 6.86 4.91
N ASN A 72 8.34 6.11 3.94
CA ASN A 72 6.95 5.66 3.90
C ASN A 72 6.52 4.76 5.08
N THR A 73 7.48 4.28 5.87
CA THR A 73 7.23 3.44 7.05
C THR A 73 7.27 4.22 8.36
N LEU A 74 7.79 5.45 8.33
CA LEU A 74 8.06 6.31 9.49
C LEU A 74 8.98 5.70 10.56
N ARG A 75 9.68 4.61 10.24
CA ARG A 75 10.63 3.96 11.16
C ARG A 75 11.74 4.90 11.61
N SER A 76 12.15 5.82 10.75
CA SER A 76 13.12 6.88 11.10
C SER A 76 12.73 7.73 12.31
N ALA A 77 11.43 7.87 12.58
CA ALA A 77 10.94 8.59 13.76
C ALA A 77 10.63 7.66 14.96
N MET A 78 10.48 6.36 14.72
CA MET A 78 9.92 5.40 15.68
C MET A 78 10.91 4.33 16.14
N THR A 79 12.14 4.32 15.61
CA THR A 79 13.19 3.36 15.99
C THR A 79 14.49 4.09 16.32
N LYS A 80 15.35 3.44 17.12
CA LYS A 80 16.72 3.92 17.39
C LYS A 80 17.70 3.58 16.25
N GLY A 81 17.32 2.66 15.37
CA GLY A 81 18.08 2.25 14.19
C GLY A 81 17.20 1.52 13.17
N GLU A 82 17.62 1.44 11.91
CA GLU A 82 16.79 0.92 10.80
C GLU A 82 16.27 -0.51 11.04
N LYS A 83 17.07 -1.35 11.73
CA LYS A 83 16.78 -2.76 12.01
C LYS A 83 16.26 -3.03 13.42
N GLU A 84 16.12 -2.00 14.23
CA GLU A 84 15.65 -2.15 15.61
C GLU A 84 14.12 -2.25 15.67
N PRO A 85 13.56 -2.87 16.72
CA PRO A 85 12.12 -2.81 16.95
C PRO A 85 11.63 -1.36 17.07
N ILE A 86 10.33 -1.17 16.87
CA ILE A 86 9.67 0.10 17.20
C ILE A 86 9.89 0.35 18.69
N ASP A 87 10.31 1.55 19.03
CA ASP A 87 10.42 2.04 20.40
C ASP A 87 9.16 2.83 20.72
N ASP A 88 8.36 2.33 21.65
CA ASP A 88 7.04 2.90 21.99
C ASP A 88 7.15 4.37 22.42
N ILE A 89 8.23 4.78 23.09
CA ILE A 89 8.43 6.17 23.52
C ILE A 89 8.67 7.08 22.31
N LEU A 90 9.43 6.61 21.32
CA LEU A 90 9.66 7.35 20.08
C LEU A 90 8.39 7.42 19.22
N ALA A 91 7.65 6.31 19.13
CA ALA A 91 6.37 6.26 18.43
C ALA A 91 5.35 7.23 19.05
N ASP A 92 5.14 7.16 20.37
CA ASP A 92 4.25 8.07 21.11
C ASP A 92 4.66 9.53 20.92
N LYS A 93 5.96 9.82 20.95
CA LYS A 93 6.45 11.19 20.74
C LYS A 93 6.13 11.70 19.33
N PHE A 94 6.31 10.86 18.32
CA PHE A 94 5.97 11.21 16.94
C PHE A 94 4.46 11.41 16.77
N GLU A 95 3.66 10.48 17.29
CA GLU A 95 2.20 10.52 17.23
C GLU A 95 1.62 11.76 17.90
N ASN A 96 2.09 12.09 19.11
CA ASN A 96 1.68 13.30 19.82
C ASN A 96 2.07 14.57 19.05
N CYS A 97 3.29 14.63 18.48
CA CYS A 97 3.71 15.78 17.66
C CYS A 97 2.82 15.96 16.42
N MET A 98 2.43 14.88 15.75
CA MET A 98 1.49 14.92 14.63
C MET A 98 0.09 15.34 15.11
N SER A 99 -0.36 14.86 16.26
CA SER A 99 -1.65 15.22 16.84
C SER A 99 -1.73 16.70 17.23
N ASP A 100 -0.69 17.27 17.83
CA ASP A 100 -0.57 18.69 18.15
C ASP A 100 -0.65 19.58 16.91
N ARG A 101 -0.20 19.05 15.77
CA ARG A 101 -0.34 19.69 14.45
C ARG A 101 -1.72 19.48 13.84
N GLY A 102 -2.65 18.82 14.51
CA GLY A 102 -4.03 18.61 14.05
C GLY A 102 -4.21 17.45 13.07
N TYR A 103 -3.27 16.50 13.02
CA TYR A 103 -3.45 15.25 12.30
C TYR A 103 -4.18 14.22 13.16
N ILE A 104 -4.95 13.38 12.49
CA ILE A 104 -5.56 12.16 13.05
C ILE A 104 -5.07 10.95 12.27
N TRP A 105 -5.00 9.80 12.93
CA TRP A 105 -4.69 8.53 12.30
C TRP A 105 -5.96 7.87 11.76
N ILE A 106 -5.98 7.56 10.47
CA ILE A 106 -7.05 6.78 9.83
C ILE A 106 -6.60 5.33 9.74
N GLN A 107 -7.25 4.42 10.47
CA GLN A 107 -6.84 3.01 10.49
C GLN A 107 -7.06 2.30 9.15
N ASP A 108 -8.11 2.66 8.41
CA ASP A 108 -8.55 1.93 7.24
C ASP A 108 -8.69 2.86 6.02
N CYS A 109 -7.61 2.93 5.24
CA CYS A 109 -7.55 3.68 3.99
C CYS A 109 -8.09 2.87 2.78
N GLY A 110 -8.37 1.58 2.94
CA GLY A 110 -8.49 0.68 1.79
C GLY A 110 -7.17 0.54 1.03
N TYR A 111 -7.23 0.55 -0.30
CA TYR A 111 -6.06 0.42 -1.18
C TYR A 111 -6.03 1.55 -2.20
N GLN A 112 -4.86 1.86 -2.76
CA GLN A 112 -4.68 2.93 -3.75
C GLN A 112 -5.44 2.69 -5.06
N ASN A 113 -5.85 1.45 -5.33
CA ASN A 113 -6.66 1.16 -6.52
C ASN A 113 -8.08 1.70 -6.30
N PRO A 114 -8.64 2.51 -7.23
CA PRO A 114 -9.96 3.12 -7.09
C PRO A 114 -11.11 2.18 -6.73
N LYS A 115 -11.00 0.89 -7.08
CA LYS A 115 -12.00 -0.13 -6.76
C LYS A 115 -12.09 -0.45 -5.26
N TRP A 116 -10.99 -0.27 -4.52
CA TRP A 116 -10.90 -0.51 -3.09
C TRP A 116 -10.39 0.69 -2.30
N ASP A 117 -10.26 1.85 -2.93
CA ASP A 117 -9.96 3.11 -2.28
C ASP A 117 -11.18 3.59 -1.50
N LYS A 118 -10.96 3.99 -0.24
CA LYS A 118 -12.02 4.54 0.62
C LYS A 118 -12.11 6.06 0.54
N GLY A 119 -11.20 6.72 -0.16
CA GLY A 119 -11.18 8.18 -0.35
C GLY A 119 -10.86 8.97 0.91
N VAL A 120 -10.39 8.30 1.98
CA VAL A 120 -10.08 8.91 3.28
C VAL A 120 -8.59 9.18 3.48
N CYS A 121 -7.74 8.58 2.65
CA CYS A 121 -6.30 8.78 2.65
C CYS A 121 -5.85 9.20 1.26
N ASN A 122 -4.80 10.02 1.19
CA ASN A 122 -4.29 10.54 -0.07
C ASN A 122 -2.76 10.59 -0.07
N LEU A 123 -2.19 10.44 -1.26
CA LEU A 123 -0.76 10.42 -1.54
C LEU A 123 -0.33 11.59 -2.39
#